data_AF-A0A0V9UIQ1-F1
#
_entry.id   AF-A0A0V9UIQ1-F1
#
_cell.length_a   1.000
_cell.length_b   1.000
_cell.length_c   1.000
_cell.angle_alpha   90.00
_cell.angle_beta   90.00
_cell.angle_gamma   90.00
#
_symmetry.space_group_name_H-M   'P 1'
#
loop_
_entity.id
_entity.type
_entity.pdbx_description
1 polymer ?
#
loop_
_entity_poly.entity_id
_entity_poly.type
_entity_poly.pdbx_seq_one_letter_code
_entity_poly.pdbx_strand_id
1 'polypeptide(L)'
;MTTKVAIIGSGNIGTDLLIKIKRLADAELETVALVGIDPESDGLARAKRLGIDAISTGVEGLVEHPRFDEIEIVFDATSAKAHEYNEKVLRPHGKMLIDLTPAAIGPYTVPPVNLTEHLDAPNVNMVTCGGQATIPIVAAISQVTKVHWAEIVASISSKSAGPGTRANIDEFTETTSQAIEKIGGATRGKAIIILNPAEPPMIMRDTVLALVGEDRKDEIVASVEAMVAKVQEYVPGYTLKQEVQFTEVTEPMETLTDHTGPLWKVAVFLEVKGAAHYLPEYAGNLDIMTSAALQVARAVAARKKDQVTA
;
A
#
# COMPACT_ATOMS: atom_id res chain seq x y z
N MET A 1 13.74 -10.67 -20.05
CA MET A 1 12.94 -9.65 -20.76
C MET A 1 12.49 -8.65 -19.73
N THR A 2 12.53 -7.37 -20.04
CA THR A 2 12.07 -6.29 -19.17
C THR A 2 10.58 -6.07 -19.40
N THR A 3 9.78 -6.10 -18.33
CA THR A 3 8.33 -5.87 -18.42
C THR A 3 8.07 -4.37 -18.48
N LYS A 4 7.31 -3.93 -19.48
CA LYS A 4 7.02 -2.52 -19.67
C LYS A 4 5.79 -2.10 -18.90
N VAL A 5 5.86 -0.94 -18.26
CA VAL A 5 4.83 -0.44 -17.36
C VAL A 5 4.44 1.00 -17.67
N ALA A 6 3.22 1.39 -17.32
CA ALA A 6 2.81 2.79 -17.26
C ALA A 6 2.27 3.15 -15.89
N ILE A 7 2.29 4.44 -15.57
CA ILE A 7 1.76 4.98 -14.33
C ILE A 7 0.72 6.05 -14.69
N ILE A 8 -0.51 5.88 -14.23
CA ILE A 8 -1.57 6.89 -14.33
C ILE A 8 -1.67 7.63 -13.00
N GLY A 9 -1.60 8.96 -13.05
CA GLY A 9 -1.54 9.84 -11.89
C GLY A 9 -0.13 10.42 -11.69
N SER A 10 0.07 11.66 -12.13
CA SER A 10 1.34 12.38 -12.04
C SER A 10 1.53 13.15 -10.71
N GLY A 11 0.82 12.75 -9.66
CA GLY A 11 0.94 13.33 -8.32
C GLY A 11 2.13 12.77 -7.54
N ASN A 12 2.10 12.94 -6.20
CA ASN A 12 3.19 12.52 -5.34
C ASN A 12 3.45 11.00 -5.40
N ILE A 13 2.40 10.17 -5.35
CA ILE A 13 2.52 8.70 -5.38
C ILE A 13 3.10 8.23 -6.70
N GLY A 14 2.52 8.65 -7.83
CA GLY A 14 2.99 8.20 -9.15
C GLY A 14 4.41 8.67 -9.48
N THR A 15 4.78 9.89 -9.07
CA THR A 15 6.15 10.41 -9.29
C THR A 15 7.17 9.70 -8.40
N ASP A 16 6.81 9.38 -7.16
CA ASP A 16 7.65 8.59 -6.27
C ASP A 16 7.85 7.15 -6.79
N LEU A 17 6.77 6.53 -7.28
CA LEU A 17 6.80 5.20 -7.90
C LEU A 17 7.66 5.20 -9.18
N LEU A 18 7.54 6.22 -10.03
CA LEU A 18 8.38 6.39 -11.22
C LEU A 18 9.87 6.37 -10.85
N ILE A 19 10.25 7.14 -9.83
CA ILE A 19 11.64 7.23 -9.38
C ILE A 19 12.09 5.90 -8.76
N LYS A 20 11.22 5.22 -8.00
CA LYS A 20 11.49 3.88 -7.45
C LYS A 20 11.74 2.85 -8.55
N ILE A 21 10.88 2.76 -9.55
CA ILE A 21 11.06 1.82 -10.67
C ILE A 21 12.39 2.10 -11.36
N LYS A 22 12.67 3.36 -11.71
CA LYS A 22 13.92 3.73 -12.41
C LYS A 22 15.18 3.39 -11.60
N ARG A 23 15.14 3.48 -10.27
CA ARG A 23 16.30 3.26 -9.40
C ARG A 23 16.45 1.82 -8.94
N LEU A 24 15.35 1.14 -8.67
CA LEU A 24 15.33 -0.09 -7.89
C LEU A 24 14.94 -1.31 -8.72
N ALA A 25 14.22 -1.16 -9.84
CA ALA A 25 13.67 -2.31 -10.58
C ALA A 25 14.73 -3.13 -11.34
N ASP A 26 16.01 -2.75 -11.31
CA ASP A 26 17.16 -3.51 -11.85
C ASP A 26 16.91 -4.22 -13.20
N ALA A 27 16.40 -3.47 -14.18
CA ALA A 27 16.02 -3.95 -15.51
C ALA A 27 14.88 -4.99 -15.58
N GLU A 28 14.21 -5.31 -14.47
CA GLU A 28 12.99 -6.11 -14.42
C GLU A 28 11.80 -5.34 -14.99
N LEU A 29 11.70 -4.04 -14.67
CA LEU A 29 10.62 -3.15 -15.11
C LEU A 29 11.17 -1.91 -15.86
N GLU A 30 10.50 -1.50 -16.93
CA GLU A 30 10.76 -0.26 -17.69
C GLU A 30 9.49 0.59 -17.73
N THR A 31 9.54 1.82 -17.19
CA THR A 31 8.42 2.75 -17.33
C THR A 31 8.41 3.35 -18.73
N VAL A 32 7.31 3.17 -19.46
CA VAL A 32 7.09 3.74 -20.80
C VAL A 32 6.53 5.15 -20.69
N ALA A 33 5.47 5.33 -19.90
CA ALA A 33 4.79 6.61 -19.78
C ALA A 33 4.37 6.92 -18.34
N LEU A 34 4.45 8.19 -17.98
CA LEU A 34 3.72 8.79 -16.86
C LEU A 34 2.54 9.60 -17.43
N VAL A 35 1.35 9.31 -16.93
CA VAL A 35 0.09 9.84 -17.45
C VAL A 35 -0.55 10.74 -16.39
N GLY A 36 -1.01 11.91 -16.80
CA GLY A 36 -1.75 12.87 -15.99
C GLY A 36 -2.84 13.52 -16.82
N ILE A 37 -3.51 14.51 -16.22
CA ILE A 37 -4.56 15.32 -16.86
C ILE A 37 -4.25 16.82 -16.85
N ASP A 38 -3.19 17.21 -16.14
CA ASP A 38 -2.72 18.59 -16.03
C ASP A 38 -1.36 18.71 -16.72
N PRO A 39 -1.25 19.43 -17.85
CA PRO A 39 0.02 19.60 -18.56
C PRO A 39 1.09 20.30 -17.73
N GLU A 40 0.71 21.06 -16.69
CA GLU A 40 1.61 21.81 -15.80
C GLU A 40 2.04 20.99 -14.56
N SER A 41 1.63 19.72 -14.47
CA SER A 41 2.00 18.84 -13.36
C SER A 41 3.53 18.67 -13.24
N ASP A 42 4.08 18.93 -12.03
CA ASP A 42 5.51 18.72 -11.74
C ASP A 42 5.96 17.27 -12.03
N GLY A 43 5.09 16.29 -11.76
CA GLY A 43 5.37 14.88 -12.07
C GLY A 43 5.60 14.65 -13.57
N LEU A 44 4.78 15.24 -14.44
CA LEU A 44 4.98 15.16 -15.89
C LEU A 44 6.26 15.88 -16.34
N ALA A 45 6.55 17.05 -15.77
CA ALA A 45 7.82 17.74 -16.02
C ALA A 45 9.03 16.89 -15.58
N ARG A 46 8.90 16.17 -14.46
CA ARG A 46 9.92 15.23 -13.96
C ARG A 46 10.09 14.03 -14.88
N ALA A 47 9.00 13.43 -15.37
CA ALA A 47 9.05 12.33 -16.33
C ALA A 47 9.82 12.71 -17.60
N LYS A 48 9.53 13.88 -18.19
CA LYS A 48 10.27 14.42 -19.35
C LYS A 48 11.77 14.53 -19.08
N ARG A 49 12.17 15.08 -17.93
CA ARG A 49 13.59 15.18 -17.52
C ARG A 49 14.27 13.81 -17.36
N LEU A 50 13.51 12.77 -17.08
CA LEU A 50 14.01 11.40 -16.92
C LEU A 50 13.96 10.58 -18.21
N GLY A 51 13.56 11.19 -19.34
CA GLY A 51 13.42 10.53 -20.64
C GLY A 51 12.23 9.57 -20.72
N ILE A 52 11.17 9.84 -19.94
CA ILE A 52 9.94 9.04 -19.88
C ILE A 52 8.83 9.84 -20.55
N ASP A 53 8.01 9.17 -21.37
CA ASP A 53 6.93 9.83 -22.09
C ASP A 53 5.92 10.40 -21.09
N ALA A 54 5.52 11.66 -21.31
CA ALA A 54 4.64 12.39 -20.41
C ALA A 54 3.34 12.74 -21.13
N ILE A 55 2.25 12.10 -20.71
CA ILE A 55 0.93 12.21 -21.34
C ILE A 55 0.04 13.05 -20.41
N SER A 56 -0.59 14.10 -20.92
CA SER A 56 -1.48 14.98 -20.13
C SER A 56 -2.95 14.85 -20.51
N THR A 57 -3.31 13.87 -21.34
CA THR A 57 -4.66 13.65 -21.87
C THR A 57 -5.36 12.44 -21.24
N GLY A 58 -4.92 12.01 -20.06
CA GLY A 58 -5.55 10.91 -19.33
C GLY A 58 -5.32 9.53 -19.94
N VAL A 59 -6.13 8.57 -19.51
CA VAL A 59 -6.02 7.15 -19.90
C VAL A 59 -6.24 6.94 -21.40
N GLU A 60 -7.04 7.78 -22.04
CA GLU A 60 -7.25 7.78 -23.48
C GLU A 60 -5.95 8.07 -24.22
N GLY A 61 -5.21 9.09 -23.77
CA GLY A 61 -3.88 9.39 -24.31
C GLY A 61 -2.88 8.24 -24.14
N LEU A 62 -3.02 7.45 -23.06
CA LEU A 62 -2.21 6.25 -22.88
C LEU A 62 -2.56 5.16 -23.90
N VAL A 63 -3.86 4.94 -24.18
CA VAL A 63 -4.33 3.98 -25.18
C VAL A 63 -3.87 4.37 -26.59
N GLU A 64 -3.83 5.66 -26.90
CA GLU A 64 -3.33 6.18 -28.18
C GLU A 64 -1.79 6.17 -28.30
N HIS A 65 -1.08 5.84 -27.23
CA HIS A 65 0.38 5.89 -27.21
C HIS A 65 1.00 4.85 -28.17
N PRO A 66 2.02 5.21 -28.98
CA PRO A 66 2.60 4.29 -29.98
C PRO A 66 3.16 2.99 -29.40
N ARG A 67 3.55 3.01 -28.12
CA ARG A 67 4.09 1.84 -27.39
C ARG A 67 3.07 1.18 -26.47
N PHE A 68 1.77 1.51 -26.59
CA PHE A 68 0.74 1.00 -25.69
C PHE A 68 0.66 -0.53 -25.66
N ASP A 69 0.81 -1.18 -26.82
CA ASP A 69 0.78 -2.64 -26.92
C ASP A 69 1.93 -3.33 -26.20
N GLU A 70 3.06 -2.63 -26.02
CA GLU A 70 4.21 -3.16 -25.28
C GLU A 70 3.99 -3.13 -23.76
N ILE A 71 3.09 -2.27 -23.27
CA ILE A 71 2.82 -2.11 -21.84
C ILE A 71 2.04 -3.31 -21.32
N GLU A 72 2.50 -3.91 -20.23
CA GLU A 72 1.88 -5.07 -19.63
C GLU A 72 1.20 -4.78 -18.29
N ILE A 73 1.78 -3.85 -17.52
CA ILE A 73 1.30 -3.48 -16.18
C ILE A 73 1.02 -1.97 -16.17
N VAL A 74 -0.12 -1.57 -15.63
CA VAL A 74 -0.46 -0.16 -15.40
C VAL A 74 -0.70 0.05 -13.92
N PHE A 75 0.07 0.95 -13.32
CA PHE A 75 -0.15 1.41 -11.97
C PHE A 75 -1.13 2.58 -11.98
N ASP A 76 -2.15 2.54 -11.13
CA ASP A 76 -3.08 3.65 -10.98
C ASP A 76 -2.91 4.34 -9.63
N ALA A 77 -2.39 5.57 -9.69
CA ALA A 77 -2.14 6.45 -8.55
C ALA A 77 -2.99 7.74 -8.65
N THR A 78 -4.21 7.62 -9.17
CA THR A 78 -5.17 8.74 -9.32
C THR A 78 -6.09 8.90 -8.09
N SER A 79 -7.37 8.54 -8.23
CA SER A 79 -8.39 8.55 -7.19
C SER A 79 -9.34 7.37 -7.41
N ALA A 80 -10.11 6.98 -6.39
CA ALA A 80 -10.96 5.79 -6.49
C ALA A 80 -11.93 5.85 -7.69
N LYS A 81 -12.63 6.97 -7.84
CA LYS A 81 -13.55 7.22 -8.96
C LYS A 81 -12.84 7.24 -10.32
N ALA A 82 -11.61 7.76 -10.38
CA ALA A 82 -10.84 7.75 -11.62
C ALA A 82 -10.37 6.33 -11.96
N HIS A 83 -10.02 5.51 -10.97
CA HIS A 83 -9.65 4.13 -11.17
C HIS A 83 -10.79 3.30 -11.79
N GLU A 84 -12.04 3.46 -11.34
CA GLU A 84 -13.21 2.80 -11.96
C GLU A 84 -13.30 3.10 -13.47
N TYR A 85 -13.05 4.35 -13.86
CA TYR A 85 -13.05 4.75 -15.25
C TYR A 85 -11.86 4.16 -16.02
N ASN A 86 -10.66 4.29 -15.47
CA ASN A 86 -9.43 3.76 -16.07
C ASN A 86 -9.50 2.25 -16.26
N GLU A 87 -10.02 1.52 -15.27
CA GLU A 87 -10.26 0.09 -15.31
C GLU A 87 -11.17 -0.28 -16.48
N LYS A 88 -12.31 0.41 -16.63
CA LYS A 88 -13.24 0.19 -17.73
C LYS A 88 -12.59 0.42 -19.10
N VAL A 89 -11.74 1.44 -19.22
CA VAL A 89 -11.02 1.76 -20.47
C VAL A 89 -9.95 0.72 -20.78
N LEU A 90 -9.20 0.25 -19.77
CA LEU A 90 -8.04 -0.64 -19.96
C LEU A 90 -8.40 -2.12 -20.01
N ARG A 91 -9.53 -2.53 -19.42
CA ARG A 91 -9.99 -3.94 -19.37
C ARG A 91 -10.03 -4.63 -20.75
N PRO A 92 -10.55 -4.02 -21.84
CA PRO A 92 -10.56 -4.64 -23.16
C PRO A 92 -9.16 -4.90 -23.74
N HIS A 93 -8.13 -4.22 -23.22
CA HIS A 93 -6.75 -4.32 -23.68
C HIS A 93 -5.92 -5.33 -22.88
N GLY A 94 -6.51 -6.02 -21.91
CA GLY A 94 -5.85 -7.09 -21.15
C GLY A 94 -4.64 -6.63 -20.32
N LYS A 95 -4.59 -5.34 -19.93
CA LYS A 95 -3.52 -4.81 -19.08
C LYS A 95 -3.72 -5.28 -17.64
N MET A 96 -2.64 -5.63 -16.96
CA MET A 96 -2.66 -5.90 -15.52
C MET A 96 -2.67 -4.57 -14.75
N LEU A 97 -3.68 -4.36 -13.91
CA LEU A 97 -3.82 -3.14 -13.13
C LEU A 97 -3.34 -3.36 -11.69
N ILE A 98 -2.48 -2.45 -11.23
CA ILE A 98 -2.12 -2.33 -9.81
C ILE A 98 -2.71 -1.02 -9.32
N ASP A 99 -3.78 -1.11 -8.53
CA ASP A 99 -4.55 0.02 -8.02
C ASP A 99 -3.98 0.49 -6.68
N LEU A 100 -3.38 1.70 -6.67
CA LEU A 100 -2.87 2.35 -5.46
C LEU A 100 -3.93 3.27 -4.82
N THR A 101 -5.15 3.28 -5.34
CA THR A 101 -6.29 4.04 -4.82
C THR A 101 -7.15 3.15 -3.90
N PRO A 102 -8.11 3.71 -3.14
CA PRO A 102 -9.03 2.91 -2.33
C PRO A 102 -10.26 2.41 -3.12
N ALA A 103 -10.23 2.34 -4.46
CA ALA A 103 -11.38 1.87 -5.26
C ALA A 103 -11.77 0.40 -4.98
N ALA A 104 -10.79 -0.44 -4.65
CA ALA A 104 -11.02 -1.81 -4.20
C ALA A 104 -11.84 -2.70 -5.16
N ILE A 105 -11.67 -2.51 -6.48
CA ILE A 105 -12.35 -3.33 -7.51
C ILE A 105 -11.73 -4.74 -7.58
N GLY A 106 -10.39 -4.80 -7.54
CA GLY A 106 -9.62 -6.05 -7.46
C GLY A 106 -9.41 -6.52 -6.02
N PRO A 107 -8.95 -7.75 -5.80
CA PRO A 107 -8.65 -8.26 -4.48
C PRO A 107 -7.50 -7.48 -3.81
N TYR A 108 -7.57 -7.39 -2.48
CA TYR A 108 -6.54 -6.73 -1.66
C TYR A 108 -5.23 -7.52 -1.68
N THR A 109 -4.13 -6.81 -1.89
CA THR A 109 -2.79 -7.39 -1.89
C THR A 109 -1.87 -6.66 -0.91
N VAL A 110 -1.37 -7.39 0.07
CA VAL A 110 -0.36 -6.95 1.04
C VAL A 110 0.82 -7.91 0.90
N PRO A 111 1.93 -7.50 0.27
CA PRO A 111 3.00 -8.41 -0.15
C PRO A 111 3.50 -9.40 0.90
N PRO A 112 3.78 -9.00 2.15
CA PRO A 112 4.27 -9.96 3.14
C PRO A 112 3.22 -10.97 3.62
N VAL A 113 1.95 -10.80 3.27
CA VAL A 113 0.83 -11.66 3.70
C VAL A 113 0.37 -12.57 2.56
N ASN A 114 0.00 -12.00 1.40
CA ASN A 114 -0.71 -12.74 0.36
C ASN A 114 -0.25 -12.48 -1.09
N LEU A 115 1.01 -12.07 -1.31
CA LEU A 115 1.55 -11.72 -2.63
C LEU A 115 1.24 -12.73 -3.75
N THR A 116 1.32 -14.02 -3.45
CA THR A 116 1.17 -15.09 -4.45
C THR A 116 -0.27 -15.42 -4.80
N GLU A 117 -1.27 -14.96 -4.04
CA GLU A 117 -2.67 -15.38 -4.20
C GLU A 117 -3.35 -14.78 -5.42
N HIS A 118 -2.89 -13.61 -5.89
CA HIS A 118 -3.61 -12.80 -6.89
C HIS A 118 -2.74 -12.42 -8.11
N LEU A 119 -1.64 -13.14 -8.36
CA LEU A 119 -0.72 -12.83 -9.46
C LEU A 119 -1.35 -12.96 -10.85
N ASP A 120 -2.39 -13.78 -10.99
CA ASP A 120 -3.12 -13.99 -12.24
C ASP A 120 -4.42 -13.13 -12.33
N ALA A 121 -4.74 -12.33 -11.30
CA ALA A 121 -5.87 -11.42 -11.35
C ALA A 121 -5.57 -10.26 -12.31
N PRO A 122 -6.53 -9.75 -13.10
CA PRO A 122 -6.29 -8.65 -14.04
C PRO A 122 -6.21 -7.27 -13.37
N ASN A 123 -6.62 -7.18 -12.11
CA ASN A 123 -6.60 -5.98 -11.29
C ASN A 123 -6.37 -6.43 -9.84
N VAL A 124 -5.43 -5.79 -9.13
CA VAL A 124 -5.19 -5.96 -7.70
C VAL A 124 -5.18 -4.60 -7.01
N ASN A 125 -5.72 -4.55 -5.79
CA ASN A 125 -5.80 -3.33 -5.01
C ASN A 125 -4.76 -3.33 -3.86
N MET A 126 -4.04 -2.23 -3.72
CA MET A 126 -2.99 -2.05 -2.72
C MET A 126 -3.51 -1.54 -1.37
N VAL A 127 -4.83 -1.56 -1.14
CA VAL A 127 -5.49 -1.08 0.07
C VAL A 127 -5.22 0.42 0.26
N THR A 128 -4.44 0.78 1.28
CA THR A 128 -4.08 2.15 1.64
C THR A 128 -2.68 2.14 2.25
N CYS A 129 -2.05 3.32 2.40
CA CYS A 129 -0.75 3.40 3.05
C CYS A 129 -0.80 2.93 4.51
N GLY A 130 -1.88 3.23 5.24
CA GLY A 130 -2.11 2.70 6.57
C GLY A 130 -2.28 1.18 6.55
N GLY A 131 -3.03 0.63 5.59
CA GLY A 131 -3.18 -0.80 5.40
C GLY A 131 -1.85 -1.52 5.16
N GLN A 132 -1.05 -1.04 4.21
CA GLN A 132 0.28 -1.62 3.92
C GLN A 132 1.23 -1.55 5.12
N ALA A 133 1.11 -0.52 5.96
CA ALA A 133 1.92 -0.38 7.16
C ALA A 133 1.44 -1.27 8.33
N THR A 134 0.15 -1.59 8.42
CA THR A 134 -0.44 -2.13 9.66
C THR A 134 -1.04 -3.53 9.54
N ILE A 135 -1.59 -3.88 8.37
CA ILE A 135 -2.13 -5.23 8.11
C ILE A 135 -1.07 -6.33 8.28
N PRO A 136 0.22 -6.15 7.88
CA PRO A 136 1.25 -7.14 8.19
C PRO A 136 1.30 -7.47 9.68
N ILE A 137 1.19 -6.47 10.56
CA ILE A 137 1.21 -6.66 12.01
C ILE A 137 -0.03 -7.40 12.50
N VAL A 138 -1.22 -7.06 12.00
CA VAL A 138 -2.44 -7.81 12.34
C VAL A 138 -2.32 -9.28 11.92
N ALA A 139 -1.80 -9.54 10.71
CA ALA A 139 -1.53 -10.89 10.22
C ALA A 139 -0.50 -11.64 11.07
N ALA A 140 0.55 -10.95 11.54
CA ALA A 140 1.55 -11.52 12.42
C ALA A 140 0.96 -11.92 13.79
N ILE A 141 -0.03 -11.19 14.30
CA ILE A 141 -0.73 -11.58 15.53
C ILE A 141 -1.70 -12.73 15.24
N SER A 142 -2.45 -12.66 14.13
CA SER A 142 -3.49 -13.63 13.79
C SER A 142 -2.97 -15.02 13.43
N GLN A 143 -1.74 -15.12 12.92
CA GLN A 143 -1.08 -16.41 12.70
C GLN A 143 -0.67 -17.12 14.01
N VAL A 144 -0.59 -16.37 15.12
CA VAL A 144 -0.29 -16.94 16.46
C VAL A 144 -1.58 -17.29 17.19
N THR A 145 -2.51 -16.35 17.29
CA THR A 145 -3.75 -16.51 18.07
C THR A 145 -4.91 -15.77 17.41
N LYS A 146 -6.16 -16.12 17.77
CA LYS A 146 -7.35 -15.46 17.24
C LYS A 146 -7.37 -13.97 17.61
N VAL A 147 -7.45 -13.11 16.61
CA VAL A 147 -7.64 -11.66 16.79
C VAL A 147 -9.14 -11.35 16.76
N HIS A 148 -9.68 -10.97 17.92
CA HIS A 148 -11.11 -10.70 18.09
C HIS A 148 -11.49 -9.31 17.57
N TRP A 149 -10.57 -8.37 17.67
CA TRP A 149 -10.73 -7.01 17.19
C TRP A 149 -9.35 -6.43 16.93
N ALA A 150 -9.21 -5.69 15.83
CA ALA A 150 -8.01 -4.92 15.54
C ALA A 150 -8.35 -3.50 15.10
N GLU A 151 -7.63 -2.53 15.64
CA GLU A 151 -7.72 -1.13 15.25
C GLU A 151 -6.35 -0.60 14.85
N ILE A 152 -6.33 0.23 13.82
CA ILE A 152 -5.13 0.94 13.40
C ILE A 152 -5.36 2.44 13.47
N VAL A 153 -4.30 3.17 13.80
CA VAL A 153 -4.26 4.64 13.79
C VAL A 153 -3.06 5.09 12.98
N ALA A 154 -3.31 5.54 11.76
CA ALA A 154 -2.30 6.10 10.87
C ALA A 154 -2.21 7.62 11.08
N SER A 155 -1.04 8.12 11.47
CA SER A 155 -0.77 9.55 11.65
C SER A 155 0.29 10.00 10.66
N ILE A 156 -0.07 10.91 9.76
CA ILE A 156 0.79 11.38 8.67
C ILE A 156 0.92 12.91 8.66
N SER A 157 2.00 13.41 8.06
CA SER A 157 2.13 14.85 7.81
C SER A 157 1.04 15.35 6.87
N SER A 158 0.41 16.48 7.21
CA SER A 158 -0.52 17.18 6.32
C SER A 158 0.08 17.49 4.93
N LYS A 159 1.41 17.66 4.84
CA LYS A 159 2.13 17.90 3.57
C LYS A 159 2.28 16.66 2.70
N SER A 160 2.23 15.45 3.27
CA SER A 160 2.30 14.22 2.48
C SER A 160 0.94 13.77 1.95
N ALA A 161 -0.16 14.34 2.46
CA ALA A 161 -1.52 14.09 2.00
C ALA A 161 -1.96 15.10 0.92
N GLY A 162 -1.86 14.67 -0.35
CA GLY A 162 -2.34 15.44 -1.49
C GLY A 162 -3.87 15.50 -1.60
N PRO A 163 -4.42 16.25 -2.59
CA PRO A 163 -5.86 16.39 -2.79
C PRO A 163 -6.59 15.05 -2.95
N GLY A 164 -5.99 14.08 -3.64
CA GLY A 164 -6.55 12.74 -3.82
C GLY A 164 -6.81 12.03 -2.48
N THR A 165 -5.82 11.99 -1.58
CA THR A 165 -5.99 11.41 -0.24
C THR A 165 -7.09 12.11 0.56
N ARG A 166 -7.16 13.44 0.49
CA ARG A 166 -8.13 14.24 1.25
C ARG A 166 -9.57 14.06 0.77
N ALA A 167 -9.76 13.80 -0.52
CA ALA A 167 -11.06 13.59 -1.12
C ALA A 167 -11.64 12.18 -0.88
N ASN A 168 -10.82 11.22 -0.40
CA ASN A 168 -11.21 9.82 -0.22
C ASN A 168 -10.91 9.33 1.22
N ILE A 169 -11.17 10.18 2.23
CA ILE A 169 -10.82 9.88 3.62
C ILE A 169 -11.75 8.81 4.23
N ASP A 170 -13.01 8.78 3.80
CA ASP A 170 -13.98 7.79 4.27
C ASP A 170 -13.61 6.42 3.70
N GLU A 171 -13.34 6.35 2.39
CA GLU A 171 -12.89 5.14 1.70
C GLU A 171 -11.57 4.62 2.27
N PHE A 172 -10.68 5.50 2.75
CA PHE A 172 -9.49 5.08 3.49
C PHE A 172 -9.89 4.26 4.73
N THR A 173 -10.82 4.76 5.54
CA THR A 173 -11.23 4.08 6.78
C THR A 173 -11.97 2.77 6.48
N GLU A 174 -12.87 2.77 5.51
CA GLU A 174 -13.69 1.62 5.15
C GLU A 174 -12.85 0.51 4.52
N THR A 175 -12.05 0.85 3.50
CA THR A 175 -11.19 -0.11 2.78
C THR A 175 -10.14 -0.72 3.71
N THR A 176 -9.51 0.10 4.56
CA THR A 176 -8.50 -0.39 5.50
C THR A 176 -9.13 -1.30 6.56
N SER A 177 -10.31 -0.95 7.09
CA SER A 177 -11.02 -1.78 8.08
C SER A 177 -11.39 -3.15 7.49
N GLN A 178 -11.90 -3.19 6.25
CA GLN A 178 -12.21 -4.44 5.57
C GLN A 178 -10.98 -5.30 5.29
N ALA A 179 -9.85 -4.67 4.93
CA ALA A 179 -8.61 -5.39 4.66
C ALA A 179 -7.94 -5.91 5.96
N ILE A 180 -8.10 -5.21 7.09
CA ILE A 180 -7.71 -5.71 8.43
C ILE A 180 -8.44 -7.02 8.73
N GLU A 181 -9.71 -7.14 8.36
CA GLU A 181 -10.49 -8.36 8.54
C GLU A 181 -10.07 -9.45 7.54
N LYS A 182 -10.16 -9.16 6.25
CA LYS A 182 -9.98 -10.16 5.17
C LYS A 182 -8.53 -10.64 5.03
N ILE A 183 -7.56 -9.73 5.18
CA ILE A 183 -6.13 -10.02 4.96
C ILE A 183 -5.40 -10.12 6.30
N GLY A 184 -5.70 -9.23 7.25
CA GLY A 184 -5.11 -9.29 8.58
C GLY A 184 -5.62 -10.45 9.44
N GLY A 185 -6.81 -10.99 9.16
CA GLY A 185 -7.41 -12.11 9.91
C GLY A 185 -8.08 -11.70 11.22
N ALA A 186 -8.35 -10.40 11.43
CA ALA A 186 -9.14 -9.96 12.57
C ALA A 186 -10.63 -10.27 12.37
N THR A 187 -11.35 -10.57 13.45
CA THR A 187 -12.81 -10.78 13.39
C THR A 187 -13.56 -9.47 13.11
N ARG A 188 -13.06 -8.35 13.62
CA ARG A 188 -13.55 -7.00 13.34
C ARG A 188 -12.38 -6.04 13.20
N GLY A 189 -12.43 -5.17 12.19
CA GLY A 189 -11.39 -4.20 11.88
C GLY A 189 -11.87 -2.75 12.06
N LYS A 190 -10.96 -1.87 12.45
CA LYS A 190 -11.18 -0.42 12.47
C LYS A 190 -9.94 0.32 12.03
N ALA A 191 -10.11 1.38 11.26
CA ALA A 191 -9.03 2.25 10.84
C ALA A 191 -9.34 3.72 11.12
N ILE A 192 -8.33 4.44 11.59
CA ILE A 192 -8.35 5.88 11.83
C ILE A 192 -7.17 6.49 11.09
N ILE A 193 -7.38 7.65 10.47
CA ILE A 193 -6.32 8.47 9.87
C ILE A 193 -6.33 9.87 10.47
N ILE A 194 -5.14 10.37 10.81
CA ILE A 194 -4.92 11.70 11.38
C ILE A 194 -3.90 12.46 10.54
N LEU A 195 -4.23 13.72 10.21
CA LEU A 195 -3.39 14.65 9.46
C LEU A 195 -2.80 15.69 10.42
N ASN A 196 -1.48 15.71 10.57
CA ASN A 196 -0.81 16.63 11.48
C ASN A 196 0.03 17.68 10.72
N PRO A 197 -0.22 18.99 10.91
CA PRO A 197 0.49 20.07 10.23
C PRO A 197 1.77 20.56 10.94
N ALA A 198 2.31 19.81 11.92
CA ALA A 198 3.51 20.20 12.65
C ALA A 198 4.73 20.48 11.76
N GLU A 199 5.61 21.37 12.24
CA GLU A 199 6.91 21.69 11.64
C GLU A 199 8.04 21.45 12.65
N PRO A 200 9.11 20.68 12.31
CA PRO A 200 9.30 19.99 11.04
C PRO A 200 8.23 18.90 10.79
N PRO A 201 7.92 18.55 9.52
CA PRO A 201 6.89 17.56 9.21
C PRO A 201 7.17 16.23 9.88
N MET A 202 6.18 15.67 10.56
CA MET A 202 6.36 14.41 11.29
C MET A 202 6.56 13.22 10.36
N ILE A 203 7.41 12.29 10.77
CA ILE A 203 7.51 10.95 10.18
C ILE A 203 6.17 10.23 10.38
N MET A 204 5.76 9.42 9.40
CA MET A 204 4.57 8.57 9.53
C MET A 204 4.69 7.68 10.77
N ARG A 205 3.63 7.67 11.57
CA ARG A 205 3.47 6.80 12.73
C ARG A 205 2.21 6.00 12.56
N ASP A 206 2.29 4.72 12.87
CA ASP A 206 1.13 3.85 12.90
C ASP A 206 1.09 3.13 14.24
N THR A 207 -0.11 3.04 14.81
CA THR A 207 -0.35 2.24 16.00
C THR A 207 -1.31 1.13 15.63
N VAL A 208 -0.99 -0.11 15.98
CA VAL A 208 -1.87 -1.27 15.83
C VAL A 208 -2.26 -1.74 17.21
N LEU A 209 -3.56 -1.82 17.46
CA LEU A 209 -4.16 -2.34 18.67
C LEU A 209 -4.89 -3.64 18.30
N ALA A 210 -4.65 -4.72 19.04
CA ALA A 210 -5.37 -5.98 18.85
C ALA A 210 -5.83 -6.56 20.18
N LEU A 211 -7.04 -7.14 20.18
CA LEU A 211 -7.58 -7.90 21.31
C LEU A 211 -7.46 -9.40 21.01
N VAL A 212 -6.77 -10.13 21.88
CA VAL A 212 -6.54 -11.57 21.79
C VAL A 212 -7.01 -12.28 23.06
N GLY A 213 -7.46 -13.52 22.93
CA GLY A 213 -8.02 -14.32 24.02
C GLY A 213 -7.05 -15.28 24.70
N GLU A 214 -5.75 -15.22 24.39
CA GLU A 214 -4.71 -16.09 24.95
C GLU A 214 -3.47 -15.29 25.38
N ASP A 215 -2.87 -15.63 26.53
CA ASP A 215 -1.58 -15.08 26.98
C ASP A 215 -0.41 -15.73 26.23
N ARG A 216 -0.16 -15.25 25.01
CA ARG A 216 0.93 -15.75 24.14
C ARG A 216 1.93 -14.66 23.79
N LYS A 217 2.28 -13.84 24.79
CA LYS A 217 3.12 -12.64 24.64
C LYS A 217 4.39 -12.92 23.83
N ASP A 218 5.22 -13.86 24.25
CA ASP A 218 6.54 -14.07 23.64
C ASP A 218 6.44 -14.54 22.19
N GLU A 219 5.45 -15.38 21.88
CA GLU A 219 5.19 -15.86 20.51
C GLU A 219 4.68 -14.73 19.61
N ILE A 220 3.79 -13.88 20.12
CA ILE A 220 3.29 -12.70 19.41
C ILE A 220 4.42 -11.71 19.13
N VAL A 221 5.27 -11.43 20.12
CA VAL A 221 6.43 -10.52 19.96
C VAL A 221 7.35 -11.05 18.86
N ALA A 222 7.76 -12.32 18.92
CA ALA A 222 8.64 -12.92 17.92
C ALA A 222 8.03 -12.90 16.51
N SER A 223 6.72 -13.16 16.41
CA SER A 223 5.97 -13.10 15.15
C SER A 223 5.95 -11.68 14.55
N VAL A 224 5.68 -10.67 15.38
CA VAL A 224 5.68 -9.26 14.97
C VAL A 224 7.07 -8.82 14.51
N GLU A 225 8.13 -9.17 15.24
CA GLU A 225 9.51 -8.84 14.86
C GLU A 225 9.91 -9.48 13.52
N ALA A 226 9.56 -10.74 13.32
CA ALA A 226 9.79 -11.43 12.05
C ALA A 226 9.05 -10.76 10.88
N MET A 227 7.81 -10.33 11.11
CA MET A 227 7.03 -9.61 10.10
C MET A 227 7.62 -8.22 9.80
N VAL A 228 8.08 -7.48 10.82
CA VAL A 228 8.76 -6.20 10.64
C VAL A 228 10.01 -6.38 9.77
N ALA A 229 10.82 -7.41 10.03
CA ALA A 229 11.99 -7.72 9.21
C ALA A 229 11.61 -8.02 7.75
N LYS A 230 10.51 -8.75 7.51
CA LYS A 230 10.00 -9.02 6.16
C LYS A 230 9.56 -7.74 5.43
N VAL A 231 8.91 -6.81 6.13
CA VAL A 231 8.54 -5.50 5.54
C VAL A 231 9.78 -4.65 5.25
N GLN A 232 10.81 -4.73 6.10
CA GLN A 232 12.07 -4.01 5.91
C GLN A 232 12.84 -4.39 4.65
N GLU A 233 12.63 -5.60 4.11
CA GLU A 233 13.22 -6.03 2.84
C GLU A 233 12.86 -5.09 1.67
N TYR A 234 11.68 -4.47 1.72
CA TYR A 234 11.24 -3.51 0.69
C TYR A 234 11.02 -2.08 1.21
N VAL A 235 10.97 -1.87 2.53
CA VAL A 235 10.95 -0.52 3.16
C VAL A 235 11.92 -0.48 4.34
N PRO A 236 13.20 -0.18 4.12
CA PRO A 236 14.23 -0.22 5.18
C PRO A 236 13.94 0.68 6.39
N GLY A 237 13.16 1.76 6.20
CA GLY A 237 12.78 2.68 7.28
C GLY A 237 11.53 2.28 8.06
N TYR A 238 10.94 1.10 7.82
CA TYR A 238 9.82 0.55 8.58
C TYR A 238 10.34 -0.10 9.87
N THR A 239 10.05 0.48 11.03
CA THR A 239 10.64 0.04 12.31
C THR A 239 9.63 0.05 13.44
N LEU A 240 9.86 -0.80 14.45
CA LEU A 240 9.20 -0.69 15.74
C LEU A 240 9.75 0.54 16.47
N LYS A 241 8.87 1.48 16.81
CA LYS A 241 9.22 2.66 17.60
C LYS A 241 9.36 2.34 19.09
N GLN A 242 8.67 1.30 19.54
CA GLN A 242 8.64 0.82 20.92
C GLN A 242 8.61 -0.70 20.89
N GLU A 243 9.02 -1.33 21.98
CA GLU A 243 8.73 -2.75 22.22
C GLU A 243 7.21 -3.00 22.14
N VAL A 244 6.83 -4.19 21.68
CA VAL A 244 5.42 -4.59 21.63
C VAL A 244 4.87 -4.61 23.06
N GLN A 245 3.83 -3.81 23.30
CA GLN A 245 3.19 -3.75 24.60
C GLN A 245 2.11 -4.82 24.70
N PHE A 246 2.09 -5.52 25.82
CA PHE A 246 1.14 -6.60 26.08
C PHE A 246 0.54 -6.38 27.47
N THR A 247 -0.77 -6.24 27.56
CA THR A 247 -1.44 -5.89 28.82
C THR A 247 -2.75 -6.64 28.95
N GLU A 248 -2.99 -7.25 30.11
CA GLU A 248 -4.30 -7.82 30.45
C GLU A 248 -5.36 -6.72 30.46
N VAL A 249 -6.52 -7.01 29.88
CA VAL A 249 -7.65 -6.10 29.81
C VAL A 249 -8.57 -6.34 31.00
N THR A 250 -8.68 -5.36 31.89
CA THR A 250 -9.53 -5.42 33.09
C THR A 250 -10.85 -4.66 32.91
N GLU A 251 -10.99 -3.91 31.82
CA GLU A 251 -12.14 -3.06 31.54
C GLU A 251 -13.13 -3.77 30.58
N PRO A 252 -14.44 -3.44 30.62
CA PRO A 252 -15.43 -4.10 29.76
C PRO A 252 -15.18 -3.85 28.27
N MET A 253 -15.26 -4.90 27.45
CA MET A 253 -14.93 -4.90 26.00
C MET A 253 -16.08 -5.36 25.11
N GLU A 254 -17.30 -5.49 25.64
CA GLU A 254 -18.46 -6.08 24.96
C GLU A 254 -18.92 -5.26 23.74
N THR A 255 -18.51 -4.00 23.64
CA THR A 255 -18.77 -3.16 22.45
C THR A 255 -17.84 -3.48 21.28
N LEU A 256 -16.70 -4.12 21.55
CA LEU A 256 -15.66 -4.43 20.56
C LEU A 256 -15.64 -5.91 20.18
N THR A 257 -16.00 -6.81 21.10
CA THR A 257 -15.97 -8.26 20.87
C THR A 257 -17.02 -9.03 21.66
N ASP A 258 -17.49 -10.14 21.07
CA ASP A 258 -18.39 -11.12 21.71
C ASP A 258 -17.60 -12.21 22.49
N HIS A 259 -16.27 -12.10 22.59
CA HIS A 259 -15.44 -13.07 23.32
C HIS A 259 -15.74 -13.04 24.81
N THR A 260 -15.91 -14.22 25.40
CA THR A 260 -16.08 -14.38 26.85
C THR A 260 -14.83 -15.00 27.44
N GLY A 261 -14.25 -14.32 28.44
CA GLY A 261 -13.04 -14.77 29.13
C GLY A 261 -11.96 -13.70 29.18
N PRO A 262 -10.75 -14.08 29.64
CA PRO A 262 -9.60 -13.19 29.66
C PRO A 262 -9.31 -12.62 28.27
N LEU A 263 -8.92 -11.34 28.24
CA LEU A 263 -8.49 -10.63 27.05
C LEU A 263 -7.15 -9.96 27.32
N TRP A 264 -6.30 -9.94 26.31
CA TRP A 264 -5.06 -9.19 26.31
C TRP A 264 -5.06 -8.21 25.14
N LYS A 265 -4.60 -7.00 25.43
CA LYS A 265 -4.35 -5.96 24.44
C LYS A 265 -2.90 -6.04 24.01
N VAL A 266 -2.70 -6.25 22.72
CA VAL A 266 -1.41 -6.08 22.04
C VAL A 266 -1.38 -4.68 21.43
N ALA A 267 -0.38 -3.88 21.75
CA ALA A 267 -0.16 -2.58 21.12
C ALA A 267 1.22 -2.52 20.47
N VAL A 268 1.24 -2.27 19.16
CA VAL A 268 2.43 -2.17 18.33
C VAL A 268 2.55 -0.74 17.83
N PHE A 269 3.71 -0.14 18.03
CA PHE A 269 3.99 1.24 17.64
C PHE A 269 5.03 1.25 16.54
N LEU A 270 4.65 1.72 15.36
CA LEU A 270 5.49 1.75 14.17
C LEU A 270 5.94 3.18 13.86
N GLU A 271 7.10 3.30 13.25
CA GLU A 271 7.58 4.50 12.57
C GLU A 271 8.03 4.10 11.16
N VAL A 272 7.54 4.82 10.15
CA VAL A 272 7.84 4.54 8.73
C VAL A 272 8.57 5.73 8.14
N LYS A 273 9.89 5.60 8.02
CA LYS A 273 10.76 6.57 7.38
C LYS A 273 10.88 6.25 5.88
N GLY A 274 10.53 7.19 5.03
CA GLY A 274 10.63 7.03 3.57
C GLY A 274 12.06 7.17 3.04
N ALA A 275 12.33 6.63 1.84
CA ALA A 275 13.66 6.65 1.21
C ALA A 275 14.05 8.00 0.58
N ALA A 276 13.22 9.04 0.74
CA ALA A 276 13.41 10.37 0.18
C ALA A 276 13.60 10.43 -1.36
N HIS A 277 12.88 9.58 -2.09
CA HIS A 277 13.00 9.51 -3.55
C HIS A 277 12.35 10.70 -4.27
N TYR A 278 11.15 11.08 -3.86
CA TYR A 278 10.45 12.28 -4.36
C TYR A 278 10.22 13.30 -3.25
N LEU A 279 9.40 12.94 -2.25
CA LEU A 279 9.22 13.75 -1.03
C LEU A 279 10.31 13.40 0.00
N PRO A 280 10.59 14.27 0.99
CA PRO A 280 11.58 13.99 2.04
C PRO A 280 11.22 12.78 2.91
N GLU A 281 12.15 12.37 3.77
CA GLU A 281 12.07 11.14 4.58
C GLU A 281 10.82 11.02 5.48
N TYR A 282 10.16 12.14 5.80
CA TYR A 282 8.92 12.15 6.58
C TYR A 282 7.75 11.49 5.84
N ALA A 283 7.79 11.40 4.51
CA ALA A 283 6.72 10.91 3.66
C ALA A 283 6.71 9.38 3.51
N GLY A 284 6.96 8.65 4.60
CA GLY A 284 6.95 7.18 4.61
C GLY A 284 5.62 6.56 4.19
N ASN A 285 4.51 7.32 4.29
CA ASN A 285 3.20 6.90 3.80
C ASN A 285 3.14 6.72 2.28
N LEU A 286 3.93 7.48 1.52
CA LEU A 286 4.07 7.23 0.08
C LEU A 286 4.96 6.03 -0.15
N ASP A 287 6.09 5.99 0.57
CA ASP A 287 7.15 5.00 0.38
C ASP A 287 6.65 3.56 0.63
N ILE A 288 5.87 3.34 1.69
CA ILE A 288 5.30 2.02 2.00
C ILE A 288 4.33 1.54 0.91
N MET A 289 3.52 2.45 0.37
CA MET A 289 2.56 2.15 -0.68
C MET A 289 3.26 1.83 -2.01
N THR A 290 4.17 2.71 -2.45
CA THR A 290 4.83 2.56 -3.75
C THR A 290 5.84 1.41 -3.75
N SER A 291 6.49 1.13 -2.63
CA SER A 291 7.38 -0.03 -2.49
C SER A 291 6.59 -1.33 -2.49
N ALA A 292 5.42 -1.39 -1.82
CA ALA A 292 4.54 -2.55 -1.90
C ALA A 292 4.04 -2.79 -3.33
N ALA A 293 3.61 -1.75 -4.05
CA ALA A 293 3.18 -1.85 -5.44
C ALA A 293 4.31 -2.36 -6.36
N LEU A 294 5.56 -1.92 -6.14
CA LEU A 294 6.72 -2.42 -6.86
C LEU A 294 6.95 -3.92 -6.63
N GLN A 295 6.79 -4.41 -5.40
CA GLN A 295 6.90 -5.84 -5.09
C GLN A 295 5.84 -6.67 -5.82
N VAL A 296 4.60 -6.18 -5.89
CA VAL A 296 3.52 -6.83 -6.66
C VAL A 296 3.87 -6.90 -8.14
N ALA A 297 4.31 -5.79 -8.74
CA ALA A 297 4.67 -5.76 -10.15
C ALA A 297 5.84 -6.70 -10.49
N ARG A 298 6.83 -6.81 -9.60
CA ARG A 298 7.95 -7.77 -9.73
C ARG A 298 7.45 -9.20 -9.72
N ALA A 299 6.57 -9.55 -8.79
CA ALA A 299 6.02 -10.90 -8.70
C ALA A 299 5.19 -11.25 -9.94
N VAL A 300 4.38 -10.31 -10.45
CA VAL A 300 3.63 -10.47 -11.70
C VAL A 300 4.58 -10.66 -12.90
N ALA A 301 5.61 -9.83 -13.03
CA ALA A 301 6.59 -9.93 -14.11
C ALA A 301 7.35 -11.27 -14.08
N ALA A 302 7.77 -11.72 -12.90
CA ALA A 302 8.42 -13.02 -12.71
C ALA A 302 7.49 -14.18 -13.08
N ARG A 303 6.24 -14.16 -12.60
CA ARG A 303 5.23 -15.19 -12.90
C ARG A 303 4.96 -15.34 -14.40
N LYS A 304 4.86 -14.23 -15.13
CA LYS A 304 4.67 -14.24 -16.59
C LYS A 304 5.89 -14.81 -17.31
N LYS A 305 7.10 -14.48 -16.85
CA LYS A 305 8.34 -15.04 -17.42
C LYS A 305 8.34 -16.56 -17.30
N ASP A 306 7.96 -17.09 -16.14
CA ASP A 306 7.88 -18.54 -15.91
C ASP A 306 6.85 -19.22 -16.82
N GLN A 307 5.69 -18.58 -17.06
CA GLN A 307 4.66 -19.09 -17.98
C GLN A 307 5.11 -19.12 -19.45
N VAL A 308 5.98 -18.21 -19.88
CA VAL A 308 6.51 -18.17 -21.26
C VAL A 308 7.63 -19.20 -21.47
N THR A 309 8.36 -19.55 -20.41
CA THR A 309 9.45 -20.54 -20.47
C THR A 309 9.01 -22.00 -20.28
N ALA A 310 7.80 -22.23 -19.78
CA ALA A 310 7.20 -23.56 -19.58
C ALA A 310 6.50 -24.06 -20.84
#